data_AF-A0A958FS87-F1
#
_entry.id   AF-A0A958FS87-F1
#
_cell.length_a   1.000
_cell.length_b   1.000
_cell.length_c   1.000
_cell.angle_alpha   90.00
_cell.angle_beta   90.00
_cell.angle_gamma   90.00
#
_symmetry.space_group_name_H-M   'P 1'
#
loop_
_entity.id
_entity.type
_entity.pdbx_description
1 polymer ?
#
loop_
_entity_poly.entity_id
_entity_poly.type
_entity_poly.pdbx_seq_one_letter_code
_entity_poly.pdbx_strand_id
1 'polypeptide(L)'
;TKLVLTVHQRMVPPGIWIREMNPLINSDIEKFRDNPEPRAWLGLGCERRGGAVFAVGDCTLQLEITEHSPEPAGTPRPWQLMTFSGETPADLQRQMIAFQAFFRDHQHLELADIAFSLQTGRPFSRYRAAILAQDTGECAGILSEKQSGKRMSGAVAKNATETAFLFPGHGSAYLAMAQELYESEPFFAERMDEYAKIIADQTGTDICDMLFPNPADFENAFAKFNNFENSQPALLAIELALTELWRCWGVKPKVLIGHDLGELSAAVVGGVFSAKNALTLAIIRGQIFDRAKKGVIISAGISESAAADFLEKGCEIAAIHSDRLISFICTKTVGKQLCRKLKHANIWHKQLPGEYPVVGSISPKQLQQLQAVLEKMQLRAPKIPIISAVSGNELSHAEATNPAYWVTQTVAVVQFSRAIKQLADRQIYSTLEVGPGHTLGAFAKQSDLDIATFSSLESLLERCGDTLCVLRTLAKLWINGAAIDWDNYYEGESRRRLHLPVVQPDWLNALSQHLRDSSIL
;
A
#
# COMPACT_ATOMS: atom_id res chain seq x y z
N THR A 1 -19.67 8.51 34.97
CA THR A 1 -19.47 7.06 34.75
C THR A 1 -20.71 6.22 34.97
N LYS A 2 -21.30 6.16 36.18
CA LYS A 2 -22.53 5.37 36.44
C LYS A 2 -23.61 5.59 35.38
N LEU A 3 -23.97 6.85 35.13
CA LEU A 3 -24.98 7.23 34.14
C LEU A 3 -24.65 6.74 32.71
N VAL A 4 -23.41 6.92 32.27
CA VAL A 4 -22.92 6.44 30.96
C VAL A 4 -23.05 4.93 30.85
N LEU A 5 -22.59 4.19 31.86
CA LEU A 5 -22.67 2.72 31.88
C LEU A 5 -24.13 2.25 31.94
N THR A 6 -25.00 2.95 32.65
CA THR A 6 -26.43 2.64 32.73
C THR A 6 -27.13 2.80 31.38
N VAL A 7 -26.83 3.86 30.63
CA VAL A 7 -27.33 4.06 29.26
C VAL A 7 -26.74 2.99 28.31
N HIS A 8 -25.43 2.77 28.37
CA HIS A 8 -24.71 1.84 27.48
C HIS A 8 -25.11 0.36 27.69
N GLN A 9 -25.12 -0.09 28.94
CA GLN A 9 -25.50 -1.46 29.32
C GLN A 9 -27.02 -1.67 29.31
N ARG A 10 -27.80 -0.60 29.05
CA ARG A 10 -29.27 -0.62 29.06
C ARG A 10 -29.82 -1.23 30.35
N MET A 11 -29.17 -0.92 31.48
CA MET A 11 -29.47 -1.47 32.79
C MET A 11 -29.28 -0.41 33.86
N VAL A 12 -30.33 -0.15 34.64
CA VAL A 12 -30.27 0.73 35.80
C VAL A 12 -29.78 -0.10 36.99
N PRO A 13 -28.57 0.16 37.52
CA PRO A 13 -28.03 -0.57 38.66
C PRO A 13 -28.81 -0.21 39.93
N PRO A 14 -28.84 -1.12 40.92
CA PRO A 14 -29.55 -0.86 42.16
C PRO A 14 -28.94 0.30 42.95
N GLY A 15 -29.78 1.03 43.68
CA GLY A 15 -29.37 1.90 44.77
C GLY A 15 -29.04 1.06 45.99
N ILE A 16 -27.79 1.10 46.44
CA ILE A 16 -27.40 0.46 47.69
C ILE A 16 -27.95 1.28 48.87
N TRP A 17 -28.46 0.60 49.90
CA TRP A 17 -28.97 1.19 51.16
C TRP A 17 -30.28 1.98 51.08
N ILE A 18 -31.05 1.85 50.00
CA ILE A 18 -32.38 2.43 49.89
C ILE A 18 -33.40 1.35 50.31
N ARG A 19 -33.99 1.51 51.51
CA ARG A 19 -35.06 0.62 52.02
C ARG A 19 -36.44 1.28 51.99
N GLU A 20 -36.50 2.55 52.36
CA GLU A 20 -37.69 3.40 52.31
C GLU A 20 -37.28 4.83 51.90
N MET A 21 -38.15 5.54 51.18
CA MET A 21 -37.89 6.90 50.74
C MET A 21 -37.89 7.87 51.93
N ASN A 22 -37.02 8.89 51.90
CA ASN A 22 -36.95 9.87 52.98
C ASN A 22 -38.30 10.60 53.12
N PRO A 23 -38.96 10.58 54.29
CA PRO A 23 -40.29 11.18 54.48
C PRO A 23 -40.33 12.70 54.30
N LEU A 24 -39.18 13.38 54.24
CA LEU A 24 -39.07 14.82 53.93
C LEU A 24 -39.15 15.13 52.42
N ILE A 25 -39.08 14.12 51.56
CA ILE A 25 -39.19 14.27 50.09
C ILE A 25 -40.69 14.27 49.74
N ASN A 26 -41.18 15.38 49.19
CA ASN A 26 -42.61 15.64 48.97
C ASN A 26 -43.26 14.70 47.93
N SER A 27 -44.55 14.41 48.10
CA SER A 27 -45.32 13.42 47.34
C SER A 27 -45.59 13.76 45.86
N ASP A 28 -45.37 14.99 45.40
CA ASP A 28 -45.50 15.37 43.96
C ASP A 28 -44.40 14.74 43.06
N ILE A 29 -43.55 13.92 43.66
CA ILE A 29 -42.45 13.17 43.05
C ILE A 29 -42.90 11.78 42.57
N GLU A 30 -44.21 11.48 42.47
CA GLU A 30 -44.77 10.17 42.02
C GLU A 30 -44.13 9.56 40.75
N LYS A 31 -43.48 10.39 39.93
CA LYS A 31 -42.74 9.98 38.73
C LYS A 31 -41.33 9.40 39.00
N PHE A 32 -40.76 9.62 40.18
CA PHE A 32 -39.48 9.05 40.61
C PHE A 32 -39.73 7.81 41.45
N ARG A 33 -39.08 6.72 41.08
CA ARG A 33 -39.16 5.44 41.79
C ARG A 33 -37.77 5.05 42.24
N ASP A 34 -37.66 4.57 43.48
CA ASP A 34 -36.46 3.92 43.95
C ASP A 34 -36.19 2.66 43.12
N ASN A 35 -34.91 2.34 42.95
CA ASN A 35 -34.47 1.18 42.18
C ASN A 35 -33.62 0.27 43.09
N PRO A 36 -34.25 -0.52 44.00
CA PRO A 36 -33.52 -1.39 44.93
C PRO A 36 -32.89 -2.61 44.24
N GLU A 37 -33.35 -2.95 43.03
CA GLU A 37 -32.89 -4.08 42.23
C GLU A 37 -32.37 -3.63 40.85
N PRO A 38 -31.45 -4.37 40.22
CA PRO A 38 -31.05 -4.09 38.84
C PRO A 38 -32.24 -4.21 37.90
N ARG A 39 -32.46 -3.19 37.06
CA ARG A 39 -33.61 -3.14 36.15
C ARG A 39 -33.17 -2.92 34.72
N ALA A 40 -33.69 -3.74 33.80
CA ALA A 40 -33.51 -3.51 32.37
C ALA A 40 -34.15 -2.17 31.95
N TRP A 41 -33.37 -1.33 31.28
CA TRP A 41 -33.83 -0.07 30.73
C TRP A 41 -34.31 -0.31 29.29
N LEU A 42 -35.60 -0.65 29.13
CA LEU A 42 -36.21 -0.90 27.83
C LEU A 42 -36.48 0.44 27.14
N GLY A 43 -35.75 0.74 26.06
CA GLY A 43 -36.04 1.86 25.18
C GLY A 43 -37.23 1.47 24.29
N LEU A 44 -38.44 1.89 24.65
CA LEU A 44 -39.68 1.58 23.95
C LEU A 44 -39.79 2.40 22.64
N GLY A 45 -38.86 2.20 21.71
CA GLY A 45 -38.81 2.91 20.43
C GLY A 45 -38.33 4.37 20.51
N CYS A 46 -37.84 4.82 21.67
CA CYS A 46 -37.26 6.15 21.88
C CYS A 46 -35.82 6.04 22.39
N GLU A 47 -35.01 7.06 22.12
CA GLU A 47 -33.65 7.19 22.69
C GLU A 47 -33.71 7.21 24.21
N ARG A 48 -32.84 6.43 24.87
CA ARG A 48 -32.70 6.50 26.33
C ARG A 48 -31.99 7.80 26.70
N ARG A 49 -32.53 8.53 27.67
CA ARG A 49 -31.93 9.76 28.21
C ARG A 49 -31.80 9.65 29.72
N GLY A 50 -30.62 10.00 30.22
CA GLY A 50 -30.30 10.01 31.62
C GLY A 50 -29.84 11.39 32.06
N GLY A 51 -30.31 11.84 33.23
CA GLY A 51 -29.87 13.09 33.86
C GLY A 51 -29.05 12.81 35.12
N ALA A 52 -28.06 13.67 35.39
CA ALA A 52 -27.39 13.75 36.69
C ALA A 52 -27.25 15.22 37.11
N VAL A 53 -27.42 15.47 38.41
CA VAL A 53 -27.28 16.80 39.00
C VAL A 53 -26.20 16.74 40.07
N PHE A 54 -25.25 17.68 40.03
CA PHE A 54 -24.19 17.83 41.02
C PHE A 54 -24.25 19.24 41.58
N ALA A 55 -24.30 19.38 42.90
CA ALA A 55 -24.27 20.67 43.58
C ALA A 55 -23.04 20.76 44.50
N VAL A 56 -22.26 21.83 44.37
CA VAL A 56 -21.12 22.14 45.24
C VAL A 56 -21.16 23.63 45.58
N GLY A 57 -21.45 23.95 46.84
CA GLY A 57 -21.73 25.33 47.27
C GLY A 57 -22.94 25.90 46.54
N ASP A 58 -22.80 27.11 45.98
CA ASP A 58 -23.86 27.80 45.23
C ASP A 58 -23.91 27.41 43.74
N CYS A 59 -23.05 26.49 43.31
CA CYS A 59 -22.97 26.04 41.92
C CYS A 59 -23.73 24.72 41.73
N THR A 60 -24.64 24.70 40.74
CA THR A 60 -25.33 23.48 40.28
C THR A 60 -24.94 23.18 38.84
N LEU A 61 -24.45 21.95 38.60
CA LEU A 61 -24.20 21.39 37.27
C LEU A 61 -25.27 20.34 36.95
N GLN A 62 -25.90 20.48 35.78
CA GLN A 62 -26.81 19.49 35.23
C GLN A 62 -26.16 18.84 34.01
N LEU A 63 -26.16 17.51 33.97
CA LEU A 63 -25.66 16.72 32.85
C LEU A 63 -26.80 15.88 32.28
N GLU A 64 -26.98 15.95 30.96
CA GLU A 64 -27.87 15.09 30.20
C GLU A 64 -27.03 14.18 29.29
N ILE A 65 -27.35 12.89 29.27
CA ILE A 65 -26.70 11.89 28.44
C ILE A 65 -27.78 11.16 27.65
N THR A 66 -27.63 11.15 26.33
CA THR A 66 -28.54 10.48 25.41
C THR A 66 -27.85 9.28 24.78
N GLU A 67 -28.61 8.21 24.57
CA GLU A 67 -28.15 7.05 23.82
C GLU A 67 -27.76 7.46 22.40
N HIS A 68 -26.54 7.12 22.01
CA HIS A 68 -26.08 7.31 20.65
C HIS A 68 -26.55 6.12 19.79
N SER A 69 -27.35 6.39 18.77
CA SER A 69 -27.65 5.41 17.71
C SER A 69 -26.50 5.44 16.72
N PRO A 70 -25.68 4.37 16.62
CA PRO A 70 -24.56 4.37 15.71
C PRO A 70 -25.07 4.38 14.27
N GLU A 71 -24.40 5.14 13.39
CA GLU A 71 -24.64 5.06 11.96
C GLU A 71 -24.34 3.64 11.44
N PRO A 72 -24.96 3.22 10.31
CA PRO A 72 -24.66 1.95 9.68
C PRO A 72 -23.16 1.89 9.36
N ALA A 73 -22.49 0.81 9.76
CA ALA A 73 -21.11 0.59 9.41
C ALA A 73 -21.00 0.43 7.88
N GLY A 74 -20.04 1.11 7.26
CA GLY A 74 -19.69 0.87 5.86
C GLY A 74 -19.20 -0.57 5.65
N THR A 75 -19.34 -1.10 4.44
CA THR A 75 -18.87 -2.45 4.10
C THR A 75 -17.37 -2.58 4.39
N PRO A 76 -16.94 -3.51 5.25
CA PRO A 76 -15.52 -3.70 5.54
C PRO A 76 -14.78 -4.34 4.39
N ARG A 77 -13.49 -4.01 4.29
CA ARG A 77 -12.54 -4.76 3.45
C ARG A 77 -12.59 -6.25 3.82
N PRO A 78 -12.42 -7.16 2.84
CA PRO A 78 -12.44 -8.60 3.09
C PRO A 78 -11.28 -9.08 3.97
N TRP A 79 -10.19 -8.32 4.01
CA TRP A 79 -9.02 -8.57 4.84
C TRP A 79 -8.83 -7.43 5.84
N GLN A 80 -8.55 -7.78 7.10
CA GLN A 80 -8.32 -6.83 8.17
C GLN A 80 -6.89 -6.93 8.68
N LEU A 81 -6.26 -5.77 8.87
CA LEU A 81 -4.89 -5.65 9.35
C LEU A 81 -4.87 -5.43 10.88
N MET A 82 -4.59 -6.46 11.66
CA MET A 82 -4.38 -6.31 13.10
C MET A 82 -2.97 -5.82 13.37
N THR A 83 -2.82 -4.75 14.16
CA THR A 83 -1.52 -4.18 14.53
C THR A 83 -1.25 -4.35 16.03
N PHE A 84 -0.07 -4.86 16.37
CA PHE A 84 0.41 -5.04 17.75
C PHE A 84 1.77 -4.38 17.92
N SER A 85 2.03 -3.75 19.06
CA SER A 85 3.34 -3.17 19.35
C SER A 85 3.70 -3.21 20.82
N GLY A 86 5.00 -3.32 21.10
CA GLY A 86 5.56 -3.23 22.45
C GLY A 86 6.91 -2.52 22.47
N GLU A 87 7.30 -2.01 23.64
CA GLU A 87 8.62 -1.37 23.85
C GLU A 87 9.76 -2.39 23.84
N THR A 88 9.46 -3.63 24.22
CA THR A 88 10.37 -4.77 24.16
C THR A 88 9.76 -5.94 23.37
N PRO A 89 10.56 -6.92 22.91
CA PRO A 89 10.03 -8.15 22.31
C PRO A 89 9.05 -8.89 23.24
N ALA A 90 9.31 -8.85 24.56
CA ALA A 90 8.46 -9.49 25.56
C ALA A 90 7.10 -8.79 25.69
N ASP A 91 7.05 -7.45 25.63
CA ASP A 91 5.80 -6.68 25.64
C ASP A 91 4.93 -7.03 24.43
N LEU A 92 5.53 -7.08 23.25
CA LEU A 92 4.84 -7.46 22.02
C LEU A 92 4.25 -8.88 22.13
N GLN A 93 5.05 -9.83 22.63
CA GLN A 93 4.61 -11.21 22.81
C GLN A 93 3.45 -11.30 23.82
N ARG A 94 3.52 -10.57 24.95
CA ARG A 94 2.41 -10.50 25.92
C ARG A 94 1.13 -9.96 25.30
N GLN A 95 1.24 -8.91 24.49
CA GLN A 95 0.08 -8.35 23.79
C GLN A 95 -0.54 -9.38 22.85
N MET A 96 0.27 -10.06 22.04
CA MET A 96 -0.19 -11.09 21.11
C MET A 96 -0.88 -12.27 21.83
N ILE A 97 -0.35 -12.72 22.97
CA ILE A 97 -0.96 -13.78 23.79
C ILE A 97 -2.32 -13.33 24.35
N ALA A 98 -2.41 -12.09 24.88
CA ALA A 98 -3.67 -11.56 25.39
C ALA A 98 -4.75 -11.49 24.30
N PHE A 99 -4.36 -11.09 23.09
CA PHE A 99 -5.28 -11.05 21.95
C PHE A 99 -5.65 -12.43 21.42
N GLN A 100 -4.77 -13.42 21.53
CA GLN A 100 -5.11 -14.80 21.15
C GLN A 100 -6.29 -15.32 21.97
N ALA A 101 -6.29 -15.12 23.29
CA ALA A 101 -7.42 -15.47 24.14
C ALA A 101 -8.66 -14.65 23.78
N PHE A 102 -8.50 -13.33 23.65
CA PHE A 102 -9.59 -12.42 23.29
C PHE A 102 -10.32 -12.83 22.01
N PHE A 103 -9.59 -13.15 20.94
CA PHE A 103 -10.17 -13.57 19.66
C PHE A 103 -10.94 -14.89 19.74
N ARG A 104 -10.52 -15.83 20.60
CA ARG A 104 -11.28 -17.08 20.83
C ARG A 104 -12.59 -16.82 21.55
N ASP A 105 -12.58 -15.90 22.52
CA ASP A 105 -13.74 -15.66 23.39
C ASP A 105 -14.76 -14.69 22.75
N HIS A 106 -14.35 -13.91 21.75
CA HIS A 106 -15.16 -12.83 21.16
C HIS A 106 -15.39 -12.99 19.65
N GLN A 107 -15.71 -14.21 19.20
CA GLN A 107 -15.98 -14.49 17.77
C GLN A 107 -17.20 -13.77 17.18
N HIS A 108 -18.03 -13.16 18.02
CA HIS A 108 -19.21 -12.39 17.63
C HIS A 108 -18.90 -10.92 17.30
N LEU A 109 -17.67 -10.46 17.54
CA LEU A 109 -17.27 -9.08 17.26
C LEU A 109 -16.81 -8.92 15.81
N GLU A 110 -17.14 -7.76 15.22
CA GLU A 110 -16.69 -7.38 13.90
C GLU A 110 -15.17 -7.16 13.90
N LEU A 111 -14.46 -7.91 13.05
CA LEU A 111 -13.00 -7.85 12.99
C LEU A 111 -12.49 -6.46 12.58
N ALA A 112 -13.25 -5.75 11.72
CA ALA A 112 -12.91 -4.40 11.28
C ALA A 112 -12.94 -3.37 12.41
N ASP A 113 -13.86 -3.50 13.37
CA ASP A 113 -13.91 -2.64 14.56
C ASP A 113 -12.73 -2.94 15.51
N ILE A 114 -12.30 -4.19 15.60
CA ILE A 114 -11.08 -4.57 16.34
C ILE A 114 -9.85 -3.96 15.67
N ALA A 115 -9.72 -4.07 14.35
CA ALA A 115 -8.65 -3.46 13.55
C ALA A 115 -8.56 -1.95 13.81
N PHE A 116 -9.69 -1.26 13.65
CA PHE A 116 -9.82 0.18 13.83
C PHE A 116 -9.40 0.62 15.22
N SER A 117 -9.83 -0.13 16.23
CA SER A 117 -9.50 0.13 17.64
C SER A 117 -8.02 -0.09 17.94
N LEU A 118 -7.37 -1.07 17.31
CA LEU A 118 -5.93 -1.29 17.42
C LEU A 118 -5.12 -0.16 16.77
N GLN A 119 -5.59 0.35 15.63
CA GLN A 119 -4.86 1.28 14.79
C GLN A 119 -5.03 2.75 15.20
N THR A 120 -6.22 3.15 15.63
CA THR A 120 -6.54 4.56 15.97
C THR A 120 -6.57 4.82 17.48
N GLY A 121 -6.69 3.76 18.30
CA GLY A 121 -6.90 3.86 19.74
C GLY A 121 -5.64 3.72 20.59
N ARG A 122 -4.49 3.41 20.00
CA ARG A 122 -3.27 3.02 20.75
C ARG A 122 -2.01 3.66 20.17
N PRO A 123 -1.05 4.04 21.04
CA PRO A 123 0.28 4.45 20.56
C PRO A 123 1.03 3.23 20.02
N PHE A 124 1.90 3.48 19.03
CA PHE A 124 2.77 2.44 18.47
C PHE A 124 4.19 2.52 19.02
N SER A 125 4.67 1.38 19.51
CA SER A 125 6.03 1.23 20.03
C SER A 125 7.01 0.68 18.97
N ARG A 126 8.27 0.51 19.38
CA ARG A 126 9.39 0.08 18.53
C ARG A 126 9.22 -1.33 17.94
N TYR A 127 8.83 -2.31 18.75
CA TYR A 127 8.63 -3.68 18.28
C TYR A 127 7.21 -3.82 17.79
N ARG A 128 7.03 -4.26 16.56
CA ARG A 128 5.74 -4.28 15.87
C ARG A 128 5.46 -5.66 15.31
N ALA A 129 4.22 -6.11 15.39
CA ALA A 129 3.71 -7.26 14.67
C ALA A 129 2.38 -6.94 14.01
N ALA A 130 2.11 -7.61 12.90
CA ALA A 130 0.87 -7.49 12.19
C ALA A 130 0.33 -8.85 11.76
N ILE A 131 -0.99 -8.96 11.72
CA ILE A 131 -1.74 -10.13 11.27
C ILE A 131 -2.76 -9.70 10.23
N LEU A 132 -2.85 -10.47 9.14
CA LEU A 132 -3.90 -10.34 8.15
C LEU A 132 -4.87 -11.51 8.28
N ALA A 133 -6.14 -11.21 8.48
CA ALA A 133 -7.19 -12.20 8.65
C ALA A 133 -8.54 -11.67 8.14
N GLN A 134 -9.45 -12.59 7.83
CA GLN A 134 -10.81 -12.30 7.40
C GLN A 134 -11.81 -12.41 8.55
N ASP A 135 -11.48 -13.21 9.57
CA ASP A 135 -12.31 -13.37 10.77
C ASP A 135 -11.48 -13.56 12.06
N THR A 136 -12.16 -13.46 13.20
CA THR A 136 -11.54 -13.61 14.52
C THR A 136 -10.99 -15.01 14.79
N GLY A 137 -11.59 -16.05 14.21
CA GLY A 137 -11.12 -17.43 14.34
C GLY A 137 -9.77 -17.63 13.66
N GLU A 138 -9.62 -17.07 12.46
CA GLU A 138 -8.36 -17.04 11.73
C GLU A 138 -7.27 -16.28 12.52
N CYS A 139 -7.58 -15.12 13.10
CA CYS A 139 -6.67 -14.40 13.99
C CYS A 139 -6.15 -15.28 15.14
N ALA A 140 -7.05 -15.99 15.83
CA ALA A 140 -6.68 -16.89 16.92
C ALA A 140 -5.78 -18.05 16.45
N GLY A 141 -6.07 -18.61 15.27
CA GLY A 141 -5.26 -19.64 14.62
C GLY A 141 -3.85 -19.13 14.31
N ILE A 142 -3.73 -18.01 13.62
CA ILE A 142 -2.44 -17.39 13.24
C ILE A 142 -1.59 -17.04 14.47
N LEU A 143 -2.22 -16.61 15.57
CA LEU A 143 -1.50 -16.33 16.83
C LEU A 143 -0.99 -17.61 17.51
N SER A 144 -1.69 -18.74 17.34
CA SER A 144 -1.30 -20.04 17.91
C SER A 144 -0.13 -20.70 17.18
N GLU A 145 0.03 -20.41 15.88
CA GLU A 145 1.07 -21.00 15.05
C GLU A 145 2.46 -20.42 15.38
N LYS A 146 3.50 -21.26 15.27
CA LYS A 146 4.90 -20.78 15.41
C LYS A 146 5.33 -19.91 14.23
N GLN A 147 4.86 -20.21 13.03
CA GLN A 147 5.13 -19.46 11.80
C GLN A 147 3.89 -19.48 10.91
N SER A 148 3.52 -18.32 10.39
CA SER A 148 2.38 -18.16 9.48
C SER A 148 2.72 -17.08 8.46
N GLY A 149 2.45 -17.32 7.17
CA GLY A 149 2.70 -16.34 6.10
C GLY A 149 1.85 -15.06 6.22
N LYS A 150 0.80 -15.10 7.05
CA LYS A 150 -0.11 -13.98 7.36
C LYS A 150 0.28 -13.23 8.63
N ARG A 151 1.36 -13.64 9.32
CA ARG A 151 1.92 -12.97 10.49
C ARG A 151 3.32 -12.47 10.19
N MET A 152 3.55 -11.22 10.53
CA MET A 152 4.85 -10.58 10.37
C MET A 152 5.20 -9.79 11.62
N SER A 153 6.48 -9.70 11.93
CA SER A 153 6.97 -8.95 13.08
C SER A 153 8.38 -8.43 12.83
N GLY A 154 8.72 -7.34 13.47
CA GLY A 154 10.02 -6.71 13.36
C GLY A 154 10.21 -5.61 14.39
N ALA A 155 11.33 -4.91 14.28
CA ALA A 155 11.61 -3.72 15.08
C ALA A 155 11.87 -2.56 14.14
N VAL A 156 11.31 -1.39 14.46
CA VAL A 156 11.58 -0.16 13.73
C VAL A 156 13.09 0.11 13.79
N ALA A 157 13.73 0.20 12.62
CA ALA A 157 15.15 0.53 12.51
C ALA A 157 15.36 2.06 12.59
N LYS A 158 16.58 2.49 12.93
CA LYS A 158 16.88 3.90 13.26
C LYS A 158 16.62 4.91 12.12
N ASN A 159 16.64 4.46 10.85
CA ASN A 159 16.46 5.31 9.65
C ASN A 159 15.26 4.87 8.79
N ALA A 160 14.27 4.22 9.39
CA ALA A 160 13.33 3.38 8.65
C ALA A 160 12.00 4.07 8.30
N THR A 161 11.94 5.40 8.43
CA THR A 161 10.77 6.22 8.07
C THR A 161 10.80 6.68 6.62
N GLU A 162 11.97 6.72 5.98
CA GLU A 162 12.09 7.23 4.61
C GLU A 162 11.99 6.07 3.60
N THR A 163 11.01 6.18 2.69
CA THR A 163 10.77 5.18 1.64
C THR A 163 11.03 5.80 0.27
N ALA A 164 11.79 5.11 -0.57
CA ALA A 164 11.91 5.42 -1.98
C ALA A 164 10.81 4.70 -2.78
N PHE A 165 10.15 5.38 -3.72
CA PHE A 165 9.22 4.72 -4.63
C PHE A 165 9.94 4.31 -5.91
N LEU A 166 9.75 3.05 -6.31
CA LEU A 166 10.29 2.45 -7.52
C LEU A 166 9.12 2.19 -8.48
N PHE A 167 9.19 2.72 -9.69
CA PHE A 167 8.15 2.52 -10.71
C PHE A 167 8.65 1.56 -11.79
N PRO A 168 8.05 0.37 -11.95
CA PRO A 168 8.46 -0.59 -12.95
C PRO A 168 8.20 -0.12 -14.39
N GLY A 169 8.75 -0.85 -15.35
CA GLY A 169 8.52 -0.61 -16.78
C GLY A 169 7.52 -1.59 -17.38
N HIS A 170 7.20 -1.43 -18.67
CA HIS A 170 6.17 -2.18 -19.40
C HIS A 170 6.20 -3.72 -19.24
N GLY A 171 7.35 -4.34 -18.97
CA GLY A 171 7.48 -5.80 -18.84
C GLY A 171 6.81 -6.44 -17.62
N SER A 172 6.28 -5.66 -16.67
CA SER A 172 5.59 -6.17 -15.48
C SER A 172 4.07 -6.21 -15.63
N ALA A 173 3.51 -5.55 -16.63
CA ALA A 173 2.06 -5.36 -16.76
C ALA A 173 1.35 -6.65 -17.23
N TYR A 174 0.14 -6.89 -16.70
CA TYR A 174 -0.70 -8.02 -17.07
C TYR A 174 -2.19 -7.66 -16.94
N LEU A 175 -3.06 -8.38 -17.64
CA LEU A 175 -4.51 -8.19 -17.51
C LEU A 175 -5.01 -8.57 -16.11
N ALA A 176 -6.06 -7.88 -15.66
CA ALA A 176 -6.64 -8.03 -14.33
C ALA A 176 -5.69 -7.66 -13.17
N MET A 177 -4.57 -6.97 -13.43
CA MET A 177 -3.75 -6.40 -12.37
C MET A 177 -4.53 -5.31 -11.62
N ALA A 178 -4.52 -5.35 -10.29
CA ALA A 178 -5.27 -4.43 -9.43
C ALA A 178 -6.81 -4.49 -9.57
N GLN A 179 -7.36 -5.50 -10.23
CA GLN A 179 -8.81 -5.62 -10.40
C GLN A 179 -9.54 -5.67 -9.06
N GLU A 180 -9.02 -6.44 -8.09
CA GLU A 180 -9.67 -6.56 -6.78
C GLU A 180 -9.62 -5.21 -6.03
N LEU A 181 -8.56 -4.41 -6.21
CA LEU A 181 -8.49 -3.06 -5.64
C LEU A 181 -9.49 -2.11 -6.33
N TYR A 182 -9.64 -2.20 -7.65
CA TYR A 182 -10.65 -1.42 -8.37
C TYR A 182 -12.07 -1.74 -7.90
N GLU A 183 -12.32 -3.00 -7.53
CA GLU A 183 -13.62 -3.45 -7.02
C GLU A 183 -13.84 -3.13 -5.52
N SER A 184 -12.78 -3.08 -4.71
CA SER A 184 -12.89 -3.02 -3.23
C SER A 184 -12.39 -1.72 -2.58
N GLU A 185 -11.61 -0.89 -3.28
CA GLU A 185 -11.06 0.37 -2.76
C GLU A 185 -11.62 1.58 -3.54
N PRO A 186 -12.67 2.25 -3.02
CA PRO A 186 -13.35 3.33 -3.75
C PRO A 186 -12.43 4.47 -4.19
N PHE A 187 -11.46 4.85 -3.36
CA PHE A 187 -10.51 5.91 -3.69
C PHE A 187 -9.59 5.50 -4.85
N PHE A 188 -9.16 4.24 -4.91
CA PHE A 188 -8.35 3.73 -6.02
C PHE A 188 -9.17 3.67 -7.31
N ALA A 189 -10.42 3.21 -7.24
CA ALA A 189 -11.34 3.17 -8.37
C ALA A 189 -11.57 4.57 -8.97
N GLU A 190 -11.85 5.56 -8.11
CA GLU A 190 -12.06 6.95 -8.54
C GLU A 190 -10.84 7.52 -9.30
N ARG A 191 -9.62 7.29 -8.79
CA ARG A 191 -8.39 7.73 -9.46
C ARG A 191 -8.16 6.98 -10.77
N MET A 192 -8.45 5.68 -10.82
CA MET A 192 -8.37 4.89 -12.04
C MET A 192 -9.35 5.40 -13.11
N ASP A 193 -10.59 5.71 -12.75
CA ASP A 193 -11.61 6.26 -13.66
C ASP A 193 -11.19 7.61 -14.24
N GLU A 194 -10.58 8.48 -13.44
CA GLU A 194 -10.02 9.75 -13.92
C GLU A 194 -8.94 9.55 -14.99
N TYR A 195 -8.00 8.62 -14.76
CA TYR A 195 -6.94 8.31 -15.72
C TYR A 195 -7.47 7.57 -16.95
N ALA A 196 -8.41 6.65 -16.77
CA ALA A 196 -9.07 5.93 -17.85
C ALA A 196 -9.80 6.91 -18.78
N LYS A 197 -10.54 7.88 -18.22
CA LYS A 197 -11.19 8.94 -18.98
C LYS A 197 -10.20 9.75 -19.81
N ILE A 198 -9.05 10.14 -19.23
CA ILE A 198 -8.01 10.88 -19.95
C ILE A 198 -7.46 10.09 -21.15
N ILE A 199 -7.31 8.78 -21.01
CA ILE A 199 -6.85 7.90 -22.09
C ILE A 199 -7.96 7.77 -23.14
N ALA A 200 -9.19 7.49 -22.72
CA ALA A 200 -10.34 7.34 -23.61
C ALA A 200 -10.61 8.59 -24.45
N ASP A 201 -10.45 9.79 -23.88
CA ASP A 201 -10.59 11.07 -24.60
C ASP A 201 -9.57 11.21 -25.76
N GLN A 202 -8.46 10.47 -25.72
CA GLN A 202 -7.39 10.52 -26.73
C GLN A 202 -7.40 9.34 -27.70
N THR A 203 -7.79 8.15 -27.23
CA THR A 203 -7.69 6.90 -28.00
C THR A 203 -9.05 6.36 -28.43
N GLY A 204 -10.14 6.78 -27.78
CA GLY A 204 -11.47 6.19 -27.92
C GLY A 204 -11.63 4.83 -27.23
N THR A 205 -10.60 4.35 -26.52
CA THR A 205 -10.60 3.06 -25.83
C THR A 205 -10.77 3.27 -24.33
N ASP A 206 -11.77 2.61 -23.74
CA ASP A 206 -11.85 2.46 -22.30
C ASP A 206 -10.81 1.42 -21.85
N ILE A 207 -9.80 1.87 -21.10
CA ILE A 207 -8.75 0.99 -20.62
C ILE A 207 -9.18 0.12 -19.45
N CYS A 208 -10.19 0.51 -18.67
CA CYS A 208 -10.70 -0.30 -17.56
C CYS A 208 -11.45 -1.52 -18.11
N ASP A 209 -12.30 -1.34 -19.13
CA ASP A 209 -12.96 -2.45 -19.83
C ASP A 209 -11.95 -3.44 -20.43
N MET A 210 -10.83 -2.92 -20.94
CA MET A 210 -9.75 -3.75 -21.48
C MET A 210 -8.95 -4.45 -20.37
N LEU A 211 -8.63 -3.75 -19.27
CA LEU A 211 -7.82 -4.29 -18.16
C LEU A 211 -8.58 -5.31 -17.33
N PHE A 212 -9.88 -5.12 -17.16
CA PHE A 212 -10.76 -5.95 -16.33
C PHE A 212 -11.81 -6.67 -17.19
N PRO A 213 -11.39 -7.46 -18.19
CA PRO A 213 -12.34 -8.04 -19.13
C PRO A 213 -13.17 -9.14 -18.46
N ASN A 214 -14.40 -9.28 -18.92
CA ASN A 214 -15.18 -10.49 -18.64
C ASN A 214 -14.45 -11.73 -19.17
N PRO A 215 -14.62 -12.92 -18.56
CA PRO A 215 -13.96 -14.15 -19.02
C PRO A 215 -14.18 -14.47 -20.50
N ALA A 216 -15.34 -14.11 -21.05
CA ALA A 216 -15.68 -14.32 -22.46
C ALA A 216 -14.86 -13.44 -23.44
N ASP A 217 -14.38 -12.28 -22.98
CA ASP A 217 -13.66 -11.30 -23.81
C ASP A 217 -12.14 -11.30 -23.58
N PHE A 218 -11.64 -12.19 -22.70
CA PHE A 218 -10.25 -12.19 -22.25
C PHE A 218 -9.25 -12.29 -23.40
N GLU A 219 -9.46 -13.15 -24.40
CA GLU A 219 -8.55 -13.29 -25.54
C GLU A 219 -8.47 -12.00 -26.38
N ASN A 220 -9.61 -11.35 -26.61
CA ASN A 220 -9.68 -10.10 -27.35
C ASN A 220 -9.02 -8.96 -26.57
N ALA A 221 -9.26 -8.89 -25.27
CA ALA A 221 -8.62 -7.94 -24.37
C ALA A 221 -7.10 -8.15 -24.34
N PHE A 222 -6.65 -9.40 -24.28
CA PHE A 222 -5.23 -9.75 -24.25
C PHE A 222 -4.52 -9.33 -25.54
N ALA A 223 -5.14 -9.59 -26.69
CA ALA A 223 -4.61 -9.16 -27.99
C ALA A 223 -4.45 -7.62 -28.07
N LYS A 224 -5.45 -6.86 -27.58
CA LYS A 224 -5.39 -5.39 -27.52
C LYS A 224 -4.34 -4.89 -26.53
N PHE A 225 -4.28 -5.48 -25.34
CA PHE A 225 -3.35 -5.13 -24.28
C PHE A 225 -1.90 -5.35 -24.70
N ASN A 226 -1.63 -6.37 -25.52
CA ASN A 226 -0.29 -6.66 -26.03
C ASN A 226 0.27 -5.58 -26.97
N ASN A 227 -0.56 -4.63 -27.45
CA ASN A 227 -0.08 -3.43 -28.13
C ASN A 227 0.47 -2.43 -27.10
N PHE A 228 1.64 -1.86 -27.39
CA PHE A 228 2.31 -0.93 -26.50
C PHE A 228 1.50 0.36 -26.31
N GLU A 229 0.76 0.80 -27.33
CA GLU A 229 -0.13 1.97 -27.25
C GLU A 229 -1.24 1.84 -26.19
N ASN A 230 -1.59 0.61 -25.80
CA ASN A 230 -2.62 0.33 -24.79
C ASN A 230 -2.01 -0.02 -23.43
N SER A 231 -1.02 -0.91 -23.41
CA SER A 231 -0.41 -1.39 -22.17
C SER A 231 0.46 -0.36 -21.46
N GLN A 232 1.15 0.53 -22.16
CA GLN A 232 1.94 1.59 -21.52
C GLN A 232 1.07 2.58 -20.74
N PRO A 233 0.05 3.22 -21.33
CA PRO A 233 -0.82 4.10 -20.55
C PRO A 233 -1.61 3.35 -19.47
N ALA A 234 -1.98 2.10 -19.70
CA ALA A 234 -2.63 1.27 -18.68
C ALA A 234 -1.72 1.01 -17.46
N LEU A 235 -0.45 0.64 -17.67
CA LEU A 235 0.51 0.49 -16.58
C LEU A 235 0.71 1.81 -15.84
N LEU A 236 0.94 2.91 -16.58
CA LEU A 236 1.11 4.24 -15.99
C LEU A 236 -0.11 4.66 -15.15
N ALA A 237 -1.33 4.43 -15.62
CA ALA A 237 -2.55 4.73 -14.85
C ALA A 237 -2.60 3.96 -13.52
N ILE A 238 -2.29 2.66 -13.54
CA ILE A 238 -2.23 1.82 -12.33
C ILE A 238 -1.16 2.31 -11.37
N GLU A 239 0.05 2.63 -11.84
CA GLU A 239 1.13 3.14 -10.99
C GLU A 239 0.79 4.48 -10.34
N LEU A 240 0.10 5.37 -11.06
CA LEU A 240 -0.37 6.65 -10.52
C LEU A 240 -1.50 6.46 -9.51
N ALA A 241 -2.49 5.60 -9.80
CA ALA A 241 -3.58 5.33 -8.87
C ALA A 241 -3.10 4.66 -7.57
N LEU A 242 -2.17 3.71 -7.68
CA LEU A 242 -1.50 3.11 -6.51
C LEU A 242 -0.72 4.17 -5.72
N THR A 243 -0.01 5.08 -6.40
CA THR A 243 0.71 6.16 -5.72
C THR A 243 -0.23 7.04 -4.91
N GLU A 244 -1.37 7.44 -5.48
CA GLU A 244 -2.35 8.25 -4.78
C GLU A 244 -2.94 7.48 -3.59
N LEU A 245 -3.23 6.18 -3.73
CA LEU A 245 -3.67 5.34 -2.61
C LEU A 245 -2.63 5.29 -1.48
N TRP A 246 -1.35 5.04 -1.80
CA TRP A 246 -0.27 5.04 -0.80
C TRP A 246 -0.13 6.38 -0.09
N ARG A 247 -0.24 7.49 -0.82
CA ARG A 247 -0.17 8.84 -0.26
C ARG A 247 -1.37 9.16 0.62
N CYS A 248 -2.55 8.69 0.24
CA CYS A 248 -3.78 8.77 1.03
C CYS A 248 -3.59 8.08 2.38
N TRP A 249 -3.04 6.87 2.39
CA TRP A 249 -2.68 6.16 3.63
C TRP A 249 -1.42 6.68 4.33
N GLY A 250 -0.91 7.85 3.93
CA GLY A 250 0.22 8.52 4.58
C GLY A 250 1.61 8.07 4.14
N VAL A 251 1.73 7.01 3.33
CA VAL A 251 3.02 6.53 2.80
C VAL A 251 3.48 7.45 1.68
N LYS A 252 4.52 8.26 1.96
CA LYS A 252 5.03 9.29 1.04
C LYS A 252 6.46 8.99 0.59
N PRO A 253 6.78 9.17 -0.69
CA PRO A 253 8.14 8.96 -1.17
C PRO A 253 9.08 10.10 -0.74
N LYS A 254 10.30 9.71 -0.35
CA LYS A 254 11.41 10.66 -0.17
C LYS A 254 12.19 10.91 -1.46
N VAL A 255 12.24 9.89 -2.31
CA VAL A 255 12.90 9.90 -3.62
C VAL A 255 12.15 8.97 -4.56
N LEU A 256 12.18 9.28 -5.85
CA LEU A 256 11.50 8.54 -6.91
C LEU A 256 12.53 7.95 -7.86
N ILE A 257 12.35 6.69 -8.24
CA ILE A 257 13.16 6.02 -9.25
C ILE A 257 12.20 5.35 -10.23
N GLY A 258 12.31 5.69 -11.51
CA GLY A 258 11.56 5.02 -12.55
C GLY A 258 12.44 4.11 -13.39
N HIS A 259 11.92 2.95 -13.79
CA HIS A 259 12.58 2.07 -14.73
C HIS A 259 11.89 2.14 -16.09
N ASP A 260 12.60 2.64 -17.11
CA ASP A 260 12.04 2.80 -18.46
C ASP A 260 10.75 3.64 -18.44
N LEU A 261 9.59 3.09 -18.79
CA LEU A 261 8.30 3.77 -18.73
C LEU A 261 8.00 4.36 -17.35
N GLY A 262 8.40 3.69 -16.26
CA GLY A 262 8.12 4.13 -14.89
C GLY A 262 8.76 5.48 -14.53
N GLU A 263 9.71 5.98 -15.33
CA GLU A 263 10.23 7.35 -15.13
C GLU A 263 9.19 8.41 -15.46
N LEU A 264 8.21 8.12 -16.33
CA LEU A 264 7.06 9.00 -16.53
C LEU A 264 6.18 9.07 -15.28
N SER A 265 5.99 7.95 -14.58
CA SER A 265 5.29 7.89 -13.28
C SER A 265 6.02 8.71 -12.24
N ALA A 266 7.34 8.50 -12.10
CA ALA A 266 8.20 9.28 -11.22
C ALA A 266 8.14 10.79 -11.55
N ALA A 267 8.09 11.16 -12.83
CA ALA A 267 7.99 12.55 -13.25
C ALA A 267 6.65 13.20 -12.88
N VAL A 268 5.52 12.49 -12.99
CA VAL A 268 4.21 12.98 -12.54
C VAL A 268 4.20 13.18 -11.03
N VAL A 269 4.63 12.17 -10.29
CA VAL A 269 4.65 12.18 -8.81
C VAL A 269 5.61 13.24 -8.29
N GLY A 270 6.75 13.42 -8.96
CA GLY A 270 7.70 14.49 -8.70
C GLY A 270 7.23 15.87 -9.15
N GLY A 271 6.15 15.96 -9.92
CA GLY A 271 5.52 17.22 -10.34
C GLY A 271 6.13 17.88 -11.58
N VAL A 272 6.91 17.15 -12.38
CA VAL A 272 7.52 17.64 -13.63
C VAL A 272 6.46 17.93 -14.69
N PHE A 273 5.48 17.06 -14.86
CA PHE A 273 4.32 17.27 -15.74
C PHE A 273 3.05 16.64 -15.15
N SER A 274 1.88 16.98 -15.70
CA SER A 274 0.60 16.42 -15.26
C SER A 274 0.43 14.97 -15.67
N ALA A 275 -0.44 14.23 -14.98
CA ALA A 275 -0.84 12.87 -15.36
C ALA A 275 -1.36 12.82 -16.81
N LYS A 276 -2.16 13.81 -17.22
CA LYS A 276 -2.63 13.94 -18.61
C LYS A 276 -1.49 13.98 -19.62
N ASN A 277 -0.45 14.77 -19.34
CA ASN A 277 0.70 14.86 -20.23
C ASN A 277 1.46 13.53 -20.28
N ALA A 278 1.70 12.91 -19.12
CA ALA A 278 2.38 11.62 -19.04
C ALA A 278 1.65 10.51 -19.81
N LEU A 279 0.32 10.43 -19.66
CA LEU A 279 -0.53 9.49 -20.38
C LEU A 279 -0.48 9.75 -21.90
N THR A 280 -0.49 11.00 -22.32
CA THR A 280 -0.29 11.38 -23.73
C THR A 280 1.07 10.89 -24.25
N LEU A 281 2.15 11.08 -23.47
CA LEU A 281 3.48 10.61 -23.83
C LEU A 281 3.54 9.08 -23.91
N ALA A 282 2.91 8.37 -22.95
CA ALA A 282 2.85 6.90 -22.94
C ALA A 282 2.09 6.34 -24.16
N ILE A 283 0.99 6.97 -24.57
CA ILE A 283 0.25 6.61 -25.79
C ILE A 283 1.16 6.78 -27.03
N ILE A 284 1.75 7.95 -27.21
CA ILE A 284 2.61 8.25 -28.38
C ILE A 284 3.82 7.32 -28.41
N ARG A 285 4.47 7.12 -27.25
CA ARG A 285 5.60 6.20 -27.09
C ARG A 285 5.19 4.77 -27.44
N GLY A 286 4.03 4.33 -26.98
CA GLY A 286 3.47 3.02 -27.32
C GLY A 286 3.26 2.85 -28.82
N GLN A 287 2.67 3.84 -29.50
CA GLN A 287 2.49 3.83 -30.96
C GLN A 287 3.81 3.81 -31.75
N ILE A 288 4.86 4.44 -31.22
CA ILE A 288 6.21 4.37 -31.82
C ILE A 288 6.75 2.93 -31.65
N PHE A 289 6.59 2.34 -30.48
CA PHE A 289 7.05 1.00 -30.15
C PHE A 289 6.28 -0.10 -30.90
N ASP A 290 5.01 0.13 -31.20
CA ASP A 290 4.20 -0.75 -32.05
C ASP A 290 4.69 -0.76 -33.50
N ARG A 291 5.18 0.38 -34.01
CA ARG A 291 5.72 0.51 -35.37
C ARG A 291 7.20 0.10 -35.51
N ALA A 292 7.93 -0.02 -34.40
CA ALA A 292 9.33 -0.41 -34.39
C ALA A 292 9.50 -1.89 -34.81
N LYS A 293 10.72 -2.25 -35.24
CA LYS A 293 11.02 -3.67 -35.50
C LYS A 293 10.97 -4.43 -34.18
N LYS A 294 10.26 -5.55 -34.19
CA LYS A 294 10.12 -6.44 -33.03
C LYS A 294 11.34 -7.31 -32.82
N GLY A 295 11.80 -7.39 -31.58
CA GLY A 295 12.96 -8.13 -31.11
C GLY A 295 12.65 -8.86 -29.80
N VAL A 296 13.70 -9.27 -29.11
CA VAL A 296 13.64 -10.01 -27.84
C VAL A 296 14.53 -9.35 -26.81
N ILE A 297 14.10 -9.37 -25.55
CA ILE A 297 14.95 -8.99 -24.42
C ILE A 297 15.60 -10.24 -23.83
N ILE A 298 16.91 -10.18 -23.59
CA ILE A 298 17.68 -11.25 -22.94
C ILE A 298 18.38 -10.66 -21.73
N SER A 299 18.03 -11.14 -20.53
CA SER A 299 18.74 -10.82 -19.29
C SER A 299 19.92 -11.77 -19.12
N ALA A 300 21.08 -11.26 -18.75
CA ALA A 300 22.31 -12.03 -18.58
C ALA A 300 23.07 -11.60 -17.32
N GLY A 301 23.64 -12.58 -16.63
CA GLY A 301 24.43 -12.40 -15.41
C GLY A 301 25.86 -11.94 -15.73
N ILE A 302 26.00 -10.72 -16.25
CA ILE A 302 27.27 -10.16 -16.75
C ILE A 302 27.43 -8.69 -16.33
N SER A 303 28.67 -8.21 -16.22
CA SER A 303 28.99 -6.81 -15.97
C SER A 303 28.91 -5.96 -17.24
N GLU A 304 28.79 -4.63 -17.07
CA GLU A 304 28.76 -3.67 -18.18
C GLU A 304 30.03 -3.75 -19.03
N SER A 305 31.19 -3.86 -18.37
CA SER A 305 32.48 -3.99 -19.04
C SER A 305 32.58 -5.23 -19.92
N ALA A 306 32.09 -6.38 -19.45
CA ALA A 306 32.14 -7.64 -20.19
C ALA A 306 31.02 -7.76 -21.23
N ALA A 307 29.91 -7.02 -21.08
CA ALA A 307 28.82 -7.00 -22.05
C ALA A 307 29.26 -6.52 -23.44
N ALA A 308 30.28 -5.65 -23.52
CA ALA A 308 30.80 -5.12 -24.78
C ALA A 308 31.25 -6.23 -25.75
N ASP A 309 31.82 -7.32 -25.26
CA ASP A 309 32.29 -8.46 -26.07
C ASP A 309 31.14 -9.26 -26.71
N PHE A 310 29.91 -9.05 -26.25
CA PHE A 310 28.71 -9.72 -26.74
C PHE A 310 27.85 -8.83 -27.65
N LEU A 311 28.22 -7.55 -27.82
CA LEU A 311 27.47 -6.62 -28.67
C LEU A 311 27.80 -6.83 -30.15
N GLU A 312 26.75 -6.89 -30.96
CA GLU A 312 26.82 -6.97 -32.42
C GLU A 312 25.71 -6.12 -33.04
N LYS A 313 25.80 -5.86 -34.35
CA LYS A 313 24.77 -5.08 -35.06
C LYS A 313 23.39 -5.71 -34.87
N GLY A 314 22.46 -4.93 -34.30
CA GLY A 314 21.10 -5.39 -33.99
C GLY A 314 20.96 -6.02 -32.61
N CYS A 315 21.89 -5.74 -31.69
CA CYS A 315 21.84 -6.08 -30.28
C CYS A 315 22.46 -4.93 -29.47
N GLU A 316 21.68 -4.37 -28.56
CA GLU A 316 22.03 -3.19 -27.77
C GLU A 316 21.77 -3.48 -26.30
N ILE A 317 22.46 -2.78 -25.40
CA ILE A 317 22.13 -2.83 -23.97
C ILE A 317 20.84 -2.03 -23.78
N ALA A 318 19.83 -2.66 -23.17
CA ALA A 318 18.57 -2.00 -22.82
C ALA A 318 18.62 -1.43 -21.39
N ALA A 319 19.21 -2.17 -20.45
CA ALA A 319 19.23 -1.80 -19.05
C ALA A 319 20.40 -2.44 -18.29
N ILE A 320 20.94 -1.71 -17.32
CA ILE A 320 21.96 -2.15 -16.37
C ILE A 320 21.29 -2.20 -15.00
N HIS A 321 20.95 -3.40 -14.54
CA HIS A 321 20.16 -3.63 -13.33
C HIS A 321 21.02 -3.72 -12.08
N SER A 322 22.22 -4.29 -12.21
CA SER A 322 23.23 -4.38 -11.17
C SER A 322 24.62 -4.48 -11.81
N ASP A 323 25.67 -4.52 -10.99
CA ASP A 323 27.05 -4.71 -11.49
C ASP A 323 27.27 -6.08 -12.15
N ARG A 324 26.29 -6.99 -12.05
CA ARG A 324 26.33 -8.38 -12.54
C ARG A 324 25.06 -8.81 -13.27
N LEU A 325 24.17 -7.89 -13.65
CA LEU A 325 22.95 -8.21 -14.38
C LEU A 325 22.60 -7.11 -15.37
N ILE A 326 22.51 -7.50 -16.64
CA ILE A 326 22.22 -6.62 -17.76
C ILE A 326 21.12 -7.23 -18.61
N SER A 327 20.26 -6.39 -19.19
CA SER A 327 19.33 -6.78 -20.24
C SER A 327 19.77 -6.24 -21.58
N PHE A 328 19.80 -7.11 -22.59
CA PHE A 328 20.02 -6.76 -23.99
C PHE A 328 18.70 -6.73 -24.74
N ILE A 329 18.53 -5.80 -25.68
CA ILE A 329 17.45 -5.79 -26.67
C ILE A 329 18.05 -6.11 -28.05
N CYS A 330 17.60 -7.21 -28.65
CA CYS A 330 18.20 -7.70 -29.89
C CYS A 330 17.12 -8.13 -30.88
N THR A 331 17.43 -8.05 -32.18
CA THR A 331 16.59 -8.68 -33.21
C THR A 331 16.49 -10.19 -32.94
N LYS A 332 15.38 -10.84 -33.33
CA LYS A 332 15.14 -12.26 -33.03
C LYS A 332 16.30 -13.18 -33.45
N THR A 333 16.92 -12.92 -34.61
CA THR A 333 18.03 -13.72 -35.12
C THR A 333 19.29 -13.53 -34.28
N VAL A 334 19.64 -12.27 -33.97
CA VAL A 334 20.84 -11.95 -33.16
C VAL A 334 20.65 -12.39 -31.72
N GLY A 335 19.45 -12.29 -31.15
CA GLY A 335 19.13 -12.80 -29.82
C GLY A 335 19.40 -14.31 -29.68
N LYS A 336 19.04 -15.12 -30.69
CA LYS A 336 19.38 -16.56 -30.71
C LYS A 336 20.89 -16.82 -30.71
N GLN A 337 21.66 -15.98 -31.42
CA GLN A 337 23.12 -16.07 -31.46
C GLN A 337 23.73 -15.65 -30.11
N LEU A 338 23.23 -14.56 -29.51
CA LEU A 338 23.62 -14.09 -28.18
C LEU A 338 23.41 -15.19 -27.12
N CYS A 339 22.23 -15.82 -27.07
CA CYS A 339 21.98 -16.92 -26.13
C CYS A 339 22.98 -18.07 -26.31
N ARG A 340 23.36 -18.41 -27.54
CA ARG A 340 24.39 -19.44 -27.79
C ARG A 340 25.76 -19.01 -27.28
N LYS A 341 26.17 -17.76 -27.54
CA LYS A 341 27.44 -17.21 -27.04
C LYS A 341 27.50 -17.19 -25.51
N LEU A 342 26.45 -16.69 -24.86
CA LEU A 342 26.34 -16.66 -23.40
C LEU A 342 26.37 -18.09 -22.83
N LYS A 343 25.67 -19.04 -23.45
CA LYS A 343 25.72 -20.46 -23.07
C LYS A 343 27.14 -21.04 -23.20
N HIS A 344 27.84 -20.76 -24.30
CA HIS A 344 29.22 -21.22 -24.52
C HIS A 344 30.20 -20.62 -23.50
N ALA A 345 29.98 -19.38 -23.08
CA ALA A 345 30.75 -18.71 -22.05
C ALA A 345 30.34 -19.10 -20.61
N ASN A 346 29.39 -20.02 -20.44
CA ASN A 346 28.83 -20.45 -19.16
C ASN A 346 28.24 -19.28 -18.32
N ILE A 347 27.64 -18.30 -19.00
CA ILE A 347 26.97 -17.14 -18.39
C ILE A 347 25.48 -17.42 -18.28
N TRP A 348 24.93 -17.25 -17.07
CA TRP A 348 23.48 -17.34 -16.85
C TRP A 348 22.74 -16.33 -17.72
N HIS A 349 21.70 -16.78 -18.40
CA HIS A 349 20.85 -15.89 -19.19
C HIS A 349 19.42 -16.42 -19.28
N LYS A 350 18.49 -15.49 -19.51
CA LYS A 350 17.06 -15.78 -19.70
C LYS A 350 16.48 -14.82 -20.73
N GLN A 351 15.84 -15.36 -21.76
CA GLN A 351 15.02 -14.57 -22.67
C GLN A 351 13.67 -14.27 -22.01
N LEU A 352 13.25 -13.01 -22.02
CA LEU A 352 11.93 -12.61 -21.54
C LEU A 352 10.85 -13.04 -22.54
N PRO A 353 9.64 -13.42 -22.07
CA PRO A 353 8.52 -13.71 -22.95
C PRO A 353 8.06 -12.44 -23.68
N GLY A 354 7.59 -12.57 -24.91
CA GLY A 354 7.04 -11.46 -25.68
C GLY A 354 8.01 -10.84 -26.70
N GLU A 355 7.56 -9.75 -27.31
CA GLU A 355 8.27 -9.05 -28.36
C GLU A 355 8.44 -7.57 -28.00
N TYR A 356 9.65 -7.08 -28.15
CA TYR A 356 10.03 -5.74 -27.69
C TYR A 356 10.55 -4.88 -28.85
N PRO A 357 10.36 -3.56 -28.83
CA PRO A 357 10.88 -2.67 -29.86
C PRO A 357 12.41 -2.66 -29.83
N VAL A 358 13.05 -2.96 -30.95
CA VAL A 358 14.49 -2.79 -31.08
C VAL A 358 14.80 -1.31 -31.19
N VAL A 359 15.52 -0.77 -30.19
CA VAL A 359 15.79 0.66 -30.03
C VAL A 359 16.42 1.27 -31.28
N GLY A 360 17.51 0.69 -31.81
CA GLY A 360 18.13 1.15 -33.06
C GLY A 360 17.28 1.07 -34.33
N SER A 361 16.04 0.54 -34.27
CA SER A 361 15.09 0.58 -35.39
C SER A 361 14.13 1.78 -35.36
N ILE A 362 14.10 2.52 -34.24
CA ILE A 362 13.24 3.69 -34.08
C ILE A 362 13.88 4.87 -34.84
N SER A 363 13.16 5.42 -35.81
CA SER A 363 13.68 6.50 -36.64
C SER A 363 13.65 7.86 -35.91
N PRO A 364 14.57 8.79 -36.22
CA PRO A 364 14.52 10.16 -35.69
C PRO A 364 13.18 10.87 -35.96
N LYS A 365 12.54 10.57 -37.10
CA LYS A 365 11.22 11.13 -37.46
C LYS A 365 10.11 10.67 -36.49
N GLN A 366 10.17 9.43 -36.00
CA GLN A 366 9.23 8.95 -34.99
C GLN A 366 9.45 9.67 -33.65
N LEU A 367 10.71 9.84 -33.23
CA LEU A 367 11.05 10.58 -32.00
C LEU A 367 10.67 12.07 -32.09
N GLN A 368 10.68 12.66 -33.28
CA GLN A 368 10.24 14.04 -33.50
C GLN A 368 8.75 14.25 -33.12
N GLN A 369 7.91 13.21 -33.22
CA GLN A 369 6.51 13.29 -32.78
C GLN A 369 6.43 13.53 -31.28
N LEU A 370 7.27 12.82 -30.50
CA LEU A 370 7.35 12.98 -29.06
C LEU A 370 7.91 14.36 -28.68
N GLN A 371 8.99 14.79 -29.36
CA GLN A 371 9.58 16.12 -29.19
C GLN A 371 8.55 17.23 -29.37
N ALA A 372 7.79 17.21 -30.46
CA ALA A 372 6.82 18.24 -30.79
C ALA A 372 5.66 18.36 -29.77
N VAL A 373 5.36 17.26 -29.07
CA VAL A 373 4.38 17.25 -27.98
C VAL A 373 5.01 17.80 -26.70
N LEU A 374 6.21 17.36 -26.34
CA LEU A 374 6.94 17.83 -25.16
C LEU A 374 7.23 19.34 -25.19
N GLU A 375 7.55 19.90 -26.36
CA GLU A 375 7.78 21.35 -26.54
C GLU A 375 6.55 22.21 -26.24
N LYS A 376 5.35 21.62 -26.31
CA LYS A 376 4.08 22.31 -25.99
C LYS A 376 3.64 22.08 -24.55
N MET A 377 4.29 21.16 -23.83
CA MET A 377 3.96 20.83 -22.46
C MET A 377 4.64 21.80 -21.50
N GLN A 378 3.94 22.16 -20.42
CA GLN A 378 4.56 22.88 -19.32
C GLN A 378 5.34 21.89 -18.45
N LEU A 379 6.65 21.81 -18.66
CA LEU A 379 7.57 21.05 -17.82
C LEU A 379 8.01 21.90 -16.63
N ARG A 380 8.16 21.27 -15.46
CA ARG A 380 8.54 21.94 -14.20
C ARG A 380 9.69 21.22 -13.51
N ALA A 381 10.42 21.95 -12.68
CA ALA A 381 11.40 21.34 -11.81
C ALA A 381 10.72 20.36 -10.82
N PRO A 382 11.34 19.20 -10.53
CA PRO A 382 10.79 18.23 -9.59
C PRO A 382 10.72 18.81 -8.16
N LYS A 383 9.62 18.53 -7.47
CA LYS A 383 9.38 18.86 -6.06
C LYS A 383 9.84 17.75 -5.10
N ILE A 384 9.88 16.52 -5.61
CA ILE A 384 10.43 15.34 -4.93
C ILE A 384 11.63 14.90 -5.77
N PRO A 385 12.80 14.64 -5.17
CA PRO A 385 13.98 14.19 -5.91
C PRO A 385 13.66 12.97 -6.78
N ILE A 386 14.06 13.02 -8.05
CA ILE A 386 13.96 11.91 -8.99
C ILE A 386 15.39 11.48 -9.33
N ILE A 387 15.67 10.18 -9.29
CA ILE A 387 16.92 9.65 -9.86
C ILE A 387 16.64 9.27 -11.31
N SER A 388 17.37 9.91 -12.22
CA SER A 388 17.24 9.74 -13.67
C SER A 388 17.48 8.30 -14.09
N ALA A 389 16.59 7.73 -14.91
CA ALA A 389 16.82 6.41 -15.49
C ALA A 389 17.92 6.45 -16.56
N VAL A 390 18.19 7.63 -17.14
CA VAL A 390 19.19 7.82 -18.21
C VAL A 390 20.61 7.91 -17.64
N SER A 391 20.82 8.70 -16.60
CA SER A 391 22.16 8.95 -16.03
C SER A 391 22.45 8.11 -14.79
N GLY A 392 21.40 7.72 -14.04
CA GLY A 392 21.51 7.11 -12.72
C GLY A 392 21.85 8.10 -11.60
N ASN A 393 21.87 9.41 -11.90
CA ASN A 393 22.09 10.49 -10.94
C ASN A 393 20.78 11.24 -10.64
N GLU A 394 20.78 12.13 -9.65
CA GLU A 394 19.62 13.02 -9.42
C GLU A 394 19.32 13.83 -10.70
N LEU A 395 18.07 13.78 -11.13
CA LEU A 395 17.58 14.52 -12.29
C LEU A 395 17.59 16.01 -11.98
N SER A 396 18.45 16.76 -12.66
CA SER A 396 18.55 18.20 -12.44
C SER A 396 17.29 18.94 -12.92
N HIS A 397 17.06 20.14 -12.37
CA HIS A 397 15.97 21.00 -12.83
C HIS A 397 16.06 21.32 -14.34
N ALA A 398 17.28 21.53 -14.84
CA ALA A 398 17.52 21.79 -16.26
C ALA A 398 17.18 20.58 -17.13
N GLU A 399 17.56 19.36 -16.72
CA GLU A 399 17.19 18.14 -17.45
C GLU A 399 15.68 17.90 -17.39
N ALA A 400 15.06 18.00 -16.21
CA ALA A 400 13.62 17.77 -16.03
C ALA A 400 12.75 18.70 -16.89
N THR A 401 13.19 19.95 -17.07
CA THR A 401 12.49 20.97 -17.87
C THR A 401 12.90 20.98 -19.34
N ASN A 402 13.76 20.06 -19.79
CA ASN A 402 14.21 19.98 -21.17
C ASN A 402 13.44 18.87 -21.93
N PRO A 403 12.64 19.22 -22.96
CA PRO A 403 12.00 18.24 -23.84
C PRO A 403 12.94 17.17 -24.40
N ALA A 404 14.18 17.55 -24.75
CA ALA A 404 15.15 16.62 -25.33
C ALA A 404 15.54 15.49 -24.37
N TYR A 405 15.54 15.74 -23.06
CA TYR A 405 15.80 14.71 -22.05
C TYR A 405 14.78 13.58 -22.16
N TRP A 406 13.48 13.92 -22.21
CA TRP A 406 12.39 12.95 -22.25
C TRP A 406 12.33 12.18 -23.59
N VAL A 407 12.80 12.78 -24.68
CA VAL A 407 12.99 12.06 -25.94
C VAL A 407 14.16 11.08 -25.85
N THR A 408 15.29 11.50 -25.29
CA THR A 408 16.44 10.61 -25.05
C THR A 408 16.06 9.46 -24.12
N GLN A 409 15.30 9.74 -23.07
CA GLN A 409 14.82 8.78 -22.09
C GLN A 409 14.10 7.59 -22.72
N THR A 410 13.35 7.82 -23.81
CA THR A 410 12.58 6.78 -24.51
C THR A 410 13.47 5.69 -25.12
N VAL A 411 14.73 6.00 -25.42
CA VAL A 411 15.67 5.12 -26.16
C VAL A 411 17.00 4.91 -25.44
N ALA A 412 17.22 5.54 -24.29
CA ALA A 412 18.46 5.44 -23.56
C ALA A 412 18.57 4.10 -22.81
N VAL A 413 19.80 3.72 -22.50
CA VAL A 413 20.09 2.61 -21.59
C VAL A 413 19.62 2.97 -20.18
N VAL A 414 18.81 2.11 -19.57
CA VAL A 414 18.35 2.32 -18.18
C VAL A 414 19.48 2.04 -17.19
N GLN A 415 19.87 3.04 -16.40
CA GLN A 415 20.96 3.02 -15.42
C GLN A 415 20.48 2.66 -14.00
N PHE A 416 19.71 1.58 -13.86
CA PHE A 416 19.07 1.21 -12.58
C PHE A 416 20.08 0.86 -11.46
N SER A 417 21.20 0.18 -11.80
CA SER A 417 22.27 -0.12 -10.83
C SER A 417 22.80 1.14 -10.15
N ARG A 418 23.05 2.20 -10.94
CA ARG A 418 23.50 3.50 -10.43
C ARG A 418 22.41 4.18 -9.61
N ALA A 419 21.17 4.11 -10.07
CA ALA A 419 20.04 4.71 -9.36
C ALA A 419 19.83 4.12 -7.97
N ILE A 420 19.95 2.79 -7.81
CA ILE A 420 19.86 2.13 -6.51
C ILE A 420 21.03 2.52 -5.60
N LYS A 421 22.24 2.67 -6.12
CA LYS A 421 23.41 3.11 -5.34
C LYS A 421 23.23 4.49 -4.71
N GLN A 422 22.49 5.40 -5.37
CA GLN A 422 22.16 6.73 -4.84
C GLN A 422 21.34 6.69 -3.54
N LEU A 423 20.66 5.58 -3.24
CA LEU A 423 19.86 5.45 -2.02
C LEU A 423 20.74 5.38 -0.77
N ALA A 424 21.93 4.76 -0.86
CA ALA A 424 22.87 4.67 0.25
C ALA A 424 23.38 6.05 0.68
N ASP A 425 23.72 6.91 -0.28
CA ASP A 425 24.17 8.29 -0.03
C ASP A 425 23.09 9.14 0.66
N ARG A 426 21.82 8.77 0.48
CA ARG A 426 20.66 9.41 1.11
C ARG A 426 20.22 8.73 2.40
N GLN A 427 20.89 7.66 2.81
CA GLN A 427 20.54 6.84 3.98
C GLN A 427 19.11 6.23 3.89
N ILE A 428 18.65 5.94 2.67
CA ILE A 428 17.34 5.33 2.41
C ILE A 428 17.52 3.82 2.20
N TYR A 429 16.91 3.02 3.07
CA TYR A 429 17.03 1.55 3.08
C TYR A 429 15.68 0.84 2.92
N SER A 430 14.60 1.60 2.68
CA SER A 430 13.28 1.05 2.39
C SER A 430 12.82 1.53 1.02
N THR A 431 12.38 0.59 0.18
CA THR A 431 11.79 0.88 -1.13
C THR A 431 10.41 0.25 -1.27
N LEU A 432 9.55 0.92 -2.03
CA LEU A 432 8.22 0.45 -2.42
C LEU A 432 8.16 0.43 -3.94
N GLU A 433 8.03 -0.76 -4.52
CA GLU A 433 7.72 -0.95 -5.94
C GLU A 433 6.23 -0.66 -6.15
N VAL A 434 5.94 0.46 -6.82
CA VAL A 434 4.59 0.96 -7.08
C VAL A 434 4.18 0.52 -8.48
N GLY A 435 3.60 -0.67 -8.55
CA GLY A 435 3.18 -1.33 -9.78
C GLY A 435 3.10 -2.85 -9.60
N PRO A 436 2.81 -3.60 -10.68
CA PRO A 436 2.75 -5.06 -10.67
C PRO A 436 4.12 -5.71 -10.44
N GLY A 437 4.15 -6.72 -9.58
CA GLY A 437 5.30 -7.60 -9.37
C GLY A 437 6.35 -7.10 -8.38
N HIS A 438 7.52 -7.73 -8.47
CA HIS A 438 8.65 -7.52 -7.56
C HIS A 438 9.98 -7.44 -8.32
N THR A 439 9.93 -7.02 -9.59
CA THR A 439 11.06 -7.11 -10.51
C THR A 439 12.17 -6.14 -10.10
N LEU A 440 11.81 -4.90 -9.77
CA LEU A 440 12.79 -3.91 -9.33
C LEU A 440 13.35 -4.27 -7.96
N GLY A 441 12.54 -4.84 -7.07
CA GLY A 441 13.01 -5.41 -5.81
C GLY A 441 14.00 -6.56 -6.00
N ALA A 442 13.77 -7.44 -6.98
CA ALA A 442 14.71 -8.50 -7.32
C ALA A 442 16.05 -7.94 -7.86
N PHE A 443 16.01 -6.86 -8.64
CA PHE A 443 17.21 -6.17 -9.11
C PHE A 443 17.95 -5.44 -7.98
N ALA A 444 17.22 -4.73 -7.11
CA ALA A 444 17.80 -4.01 -5.97
C ALA A 444 18.54 -4.97 -5.02
N LYS A 445 18.00 -6.17 -4.78
CA LYS A 445 18.66 -7.24 -4.00
C LYS A 445 19.98 -7.75 -4.59
N GLN A 446 20.28 -7.43 -5.85
CA GLN A 446 21.57 -7.79 -6.44
C GLN A 446 22.67 -6.78 -6.15
N SER A 447 22.31 -5.58 -5.69
CA SER A 447 23.25 -4.63 -5.13
C SER A 447 23.81 -5.12 -3.80
N ASP A 448 24.93 -4.56 -3.37
CA ASP A 448 25.52 -4.85 -2.05
C ASP A 448 24.85 -4.06 -0.92
N LEU A 449 23.72 -3.40 -1.21
CA LEU A 449 22.97 -2.61 -0.24
C LEU A 449 21.90 -3.46 0.45
N ASP A 450 21.82 -3.35 1.78
CA ASP A 450 20.75 -3.96 2.57
C ASP A 450 19.48 -3.09 2.49
N ILE A 451 18.78 -3.19 1.34
CA ILE A 451 17.54 -2.46 1.08
C ILE A 451 16.35 -3.41 1.20
N ALA A 452 15.41 -3.06 2.07
CA ALA A 452 14.12 -3.72 2.15
C ALA A 452 13.19 -3.20 1.05
N THR A 453 12.87 -4.06 0.07
CA THR A 453 11.90 -3.75 -0.99
C THR A 453 10.56 -4.42 -0.76
N PHE A 454 9.48 -3.66 -0.89
CA PHE A 454 8.11 -4.11 -0.81
C PHE A 454 7.38 -3.85 -2.14
N SER A 455 6.35 -4.63 -2.44
CA SER A 455 5.61 -4.57 -3.71
C SER A 455 4.17 -4.18 -3.49
N SER A 456 3.65 -3.27 -4.31
CA SER A 456 2.24 -2.85 -4.22
C SER A 456 1.29 -3.92 -4.75
N LEU A 457 1.70 -4.66 -5.77
CA LEU A 457 0.92 -5.73 -6.39
C LEU A 457 1.80 -6.96 -6.60
N GLU A 458 1.18 -8.14 -6.71
CA GLU A 458 1.90 -9.37 -7.00
C GLU A 458 2.24 -9.50 -8.48
N SER A 459 3.10 -10.46 -8.81
CA SER A 459 3.29 -10.88 -10.19
C SER A 459 2.15 -11.82 -10.60
N LEU A 460 1.90 -11.94 -11.92
CA LEU A 460 0.88 -12.84 -12.46
C LEU A 460 0.99 -14.29 -11.93
N LEU A 461 2.21 -14.76 -11.63
CA LEU A 461 2.48 -16.13 -11.21
C LEU A 461 2.24 -16.38 -9.71
N GLU A 462 2.14 -15.32 -8.90
CA GLU A 462 2.13 -15.41 -7.43
C GLU A 462 0.80 -14.93 -6.82
N ARG A 463 -0.20 -14.62 -7.66
CA ARG A 463 -1.42 -13.92 -7.28
C ARG A 463 -2.22 -14.69 -6.21
N CYS A 464 -2.30 -14.10 -5.02
CA CYS A 464 -3.13 -14.52 -3.90
C CYS A 464 -4.23 -13.50 -3.53
N GLY A 465 -4.26 -12.36 -4.21
CA GLY A 465 -5.26 -11.29 -4.06
C GLY A 465 -4.58 -9.91 -4.00
N ASP A 466 -5.12 -8.93 -4.71
CA ASP A 466 -4.51 -7.60 -4.80
C ASP A 466 -4.65 -6.86 -3.46
N THR A 467 -5.83 -6.95 -2.81
CA THR A 467 -6.09 -6.38 -1.47
C THR A 467 -5.15 -6.98 -0.43
N LEU A 468 -5.00 -8.31 -0.43
CA LEU A 468 -4.14 -9.00 0.51
C LEU A 468 -2.68 -8.59 0.33
N CYS A 469 -2.21 -8.45 -0.92
CA CYS A 469 -0.85 -7.98 -1.20
C CYS A 469 -0.62 -6.55 -0.68
N VAL A 470 -1.51 -5.63 -1.03
CA VAL A 470 -1.40 -4.22 -0.61
C VAL A 470 -1.40 -4.10 0.91
N LEU A 471 -2.30 -4.77 1.62
CA LEU A 471 -2.34 -4.73 3.08
C LEU A 471 -1.12 -5.40 3.71
N ARG A 472 -0.58 -6.47 3.10
CA ARG A 472 0.69 -7.08 3.50
C ARG A 472 1.86 -6.12 3.35
N THR A 473 1.86 -5.31 2.31
CA THR A 473 2.87 -4.29 2.09
C THR A 473 2.71 -3.12 3.04
N LEU A 474 1.49 -2.65 3.30
CA LEU A 474 1.21 -1.63 4.33
C LEU A 474 1.70 -2.08 5.71
N ALA A 475 1.44 -3.34 6.07
CA ALA A 475 1.89 -3.95 7.31
C ALA A 475 3.43 -3.99 7.41
N LYS A 476 4.12 -4.38 6.33
CA LYS A 476 5.59 -4.40 6.28
C LYS A 476 6.17 -2.99 6.39
N LEU A 477 5.61 -2.01 5.68
CA LEU A 477 6.01 -0.61 5.78
C LEU A 477 5.82 -0.08 7.21
N TRP A 478 4.67 -0.33 7.81
CA TRP A 478 4.39 0.06 9.20
C TRP A 478 5.33 -0.63 10.19
N ILE A 479 5.63 -1.92 10.05
CA ILE A 479 6.61 -2.62 10.90
C ILE A 479 8.00 -2.01 10.77
N ASN A 480 8.37 -1.59 9.55
CA ASN A 480 9.62 -0.90 9.31
C ASN A 480 9.60 0.54 9.80
N GLY A 481 8.46 1.11 10.19
CA GLY A 481 8.40 2.43 10.82
C GLY A 481 7.81 3.52 9.94
N ALA A 482 7.30 3.19 8.75
CA ALA A 482 6.51 4.13 7.97
C ALA A 482 5.32 4.66 8.81
N ALA A 483 5.07 5.97 8.71
CA ALA A 483 3.90 6.59 9.32
C ALA A 483 2.69 6.30 8.45
N ILE A 484 1.69 5.64 9.02
CA ILE A 484 0.42 5.35 8.35
C ILE A 484 -0.64 6.32 8.88
N ASP A 485 -1.38 6.91 7.96
CA ASP A 485 -2.55 7.72 8.26
C ASP A 485 -3.77 6.82 8.35
N TRP A 486 -4.04 6.34 9.57
CA TRP A 486 -5.16 5.43 9.82
C TRP A 486 -6.51 6.11 9.67
N ASP A 487 -6.60 7.43 9.84
CA ASP A 487 -7.85 8.16 9.67
C ASP A 487 -8.26 8.14 8.18
N ASN A 488 -7.32 8.43 7.27
CA ASN A 488 -7.55 8.32 5.83
C ASN A 488 -7.66 6.86 5.35
N TYR A 489 -6.98 5.90 5.99
CA TYR A 489 -7.16 4.47 5.68
C TYR A 489 -8.62 4.01 5.87
N TYR A 490 -9.30 4.54 6.90
CA TYR A 490 -10.72 4.27 7.17
C TYR A 490 -11.67 5.30 6.57
N GLU A 491 -11.21 6.18 5.67
CA GLU A 491 -12.09 7.12 4.99
C GLU A 491 -13.20 6.36 4.23
N GLY A 492 -14.45 6.81 4.38
CA GLY A 492 -15.63 6.12 3.84
C GLY A 492 -16.11 4.93 4.68
N GLU A 493 -15.41 4.56 5.75
CA GLU A 493 -15.84 3.53 6.70
C GLU A 493 -16.28 4.13 8.05
N SER A 494 -17.47 3.75 8.53
CA SER A 494 -17.89 4.03 9.90
C SER A 494 -17.53 2.86 10.82
N ARG A 495 -16.46 3.02 11.62
CA ARG A 495 -15.93 1.99 12.53
C ARG A 495 -16.07 2.38 14.00
N ARG A 496 -16.22 1.38 14.86
CA ARG A 496 -16.44 1.56 16.30
C ARG A 496 -15.18 1.25 17.10
N ARG A 497 -14.91 2.09 18.10
CA ARG A 497 -13.89 1.77 19.10
C ARG A 497 -14.42 0.76 20.10
N LEU A 498 -13.69 -0.34 20.25
CA LEU A 498 -13.96 -1.42 21.16
C LEU A 498 -13.03 -1.36 22.36
N HIS A 499 -13.52 -1.83 23.51
CA HIS A 499 -12.68 -2.01 24.69
C HIS A 499 -11.81 -3.27 24.51
N LEU A 500 -10.60 -3.06 23.99
CA LEU A 500 -9.65 -4.12 23.71
C LEU A 500 -8.73 -4.43 24.91
N PRO A 501 -8.14 -5.64 24.99
CA PRO A 501 -7.22 -6.01 26.06
C PRO A 501 -6.12 -4.96 26.31
N VAL A 502 -5.88 -4.62 27.57
CA VAL A 502 -4.75 -3.76 27.97
C VAL A 502 -3.70 -4.65 28.60
N VAL A 503 -2.48 -4.63 28.07
CA VAL A 503 -1.36 -5.34 28.70
C VAL A 503 -1.02 -4.57 29.98
N GLN A 504 -1.24 -5.21 31.13
CA GLN A 504 -0.95 -4.58 32.42
C GLN A 504 0.57 -4.40 32.59
N PRO A 505 1.01 -3.30 33.21
CA PRO A 505 2.41 -3.12 33.58
C PRO A 505 2.91 -4.28 34.44
N ASP A 506 4.20 -4.63 34.32
CA ASP A 506 4.79 -5.78 35.01
C ASP A 506 4.61 -5.74 36.54
N TRP A 507 4.56 -4.55 37.15
CA TRP A 507 4.31 -4.41 38.60
C TRP A 507 2.89 -4.82 39.02
N LEU A 508 1.90 -4.64 38.16
CA LEU A 508 0.49 -5.00 38.41
C LEU A 508 0.28 -6.51 38.30
N ASN A 509 0.99 -7.16 37.38
CA ASN A 509 1.04 -8.61 37.28
C ASN A 509 1.78 -9.22 38.47
N ALA A 510 2.92 -8.64 38.87
CA ALA A 510 3.66 -9.05 40.06
C ALA A 510 2.82 -8.89 41.33
N LEU A 511 2.08 -7.80 41.46
CA LEU A 511 1.14 -7.57 42.56
C LEU A 511 -0.02 -8.58 42.54
N SER A 512 -0.61 -8.83 41.38
CA SER A 512 -1.71 -9.80 41.23
C SER A 512 -1.27 -11.23 41.53
N GLN A 513 -0.05 -11.59 41.13
CA GLN A 513 0.55 -12.89 41.42
C GLN A 513 0.90 -13.00 42.90
N HIS A 514 1.50 -11.96 43.49
CA HIS A 514 1.75 -11.88 44.92
C HIS A 514 0.45 -12.00 45.73
N LEU A 515 -0.64 -11.33 45.33
CA LEU A 515 -1.94 -11.40 46.00
C LEU A 515 -2.57 -12.80 45.92
N ARG A 516 -2.41 -13.52 44.79
CA ARG A 516 -2.85 -14.92 44.64
C ARG A 516 -2.01 -15.88 45.49
N ASP A 517 -0.69 -15.68 45.50
CA ASP A 517 0.23 -16.51 46.29
C ASP A 517 0.10 -16.25 47.80
N SER A 518 -0.42 -15.08 48.18
CA SER A 518 -0.63 -14.66 49.58
C SER A 518 -1.98 -15.08 50.17
N SER A 519 -2.86 -15.76 49.42
CA SER A 519 -4.22 -16.12 49.86
C SER A 519 -5.07 -14.92 50.33
N ILE A 520 -4.93 -13.75 49.69
CA ILE A 520 -5.69 -12.52 50.03
C ILE A 520 -6.94 -12.33 49.14
N LEU A 521 -7.11 -13.19 48.13
CA LEU A 521 -8.31 -13.34 47.29
C LEU A 521 -8.78 -14.79 47.37
#